data_AF-A0A9R0TUN8-F1
#
_entry.id   AF-A0A9R0TUN8-F1
#
_cell.length_a   1.000
_cell.length_b   1.000
_cell.length_c   1.000
_cell.angle_alpha   90.00
_cell.angle_beta   90.00
_cell.angle_gamma   90.00
#
_symmetry.space_group_name_H-M   'P 1'
#
loop_
_entity.id
_entity.type
_entity.pdbx_description
1 polymer ?
#
loop_
_entity_poly.entity_id
_entity_poly.type
_entity_poly.pdbx_seq_one_letter_code
_entity_poly.pdbx_strand_id
1 'polypeptide(L)'
;MQKRKKRRVRGDPRLSFYDDIGNGSDEDEFENQETQKKQLGKDPTVETSFLPDREREAEEQAERERLKMQWSREQELIRNEPLSITYSYWDGTGHRRAIQVRKGDSIGEFLRAVQQQLAPEFREVRTTSVENLLYVKEDLIIPHVCKV
;
A
#
# COMPACT_ATOMS: atom_id res chain seq x y z
N MET A 1 35.36 3.95 70.59
CA MET A 1 35.09 2.51 70.84
C MET A 1 33.62 2.42 71.23
N GLN A 2 32.69 1.69 70.60
CA GLN A 2 32.71 0.38 69.94
C GLN A 2 31.68 0.35 68.78
N LYS A 3 32.00 -0.37 67.70
CA LYS A 3 31.12 -0.67 66.54
C LYS A 3 30.15 -1.83 66.87
N ARG A 4 28.95 -1.85 66.26
CA ARG A 4 28.11 -3.06 65.98
C ARG A 4 26.87 -2.64 65.14
N LYS A 5 26.28 -3.38 64.19
CA LYS A 5 26.69 -4.38 63.16
C LYS A 5 25.48 -4.45 62.19
N LYS A 6 25.67 -4.22 60.89
CA LYS A 6 24.61 -4.14 59.85
C LYS A 6 23.93 -5.51 59.65
N ARG A 7 22.60 -5.59 59.74
CA ARG A 7 21.81 -6.80 59.41
C ARG A 7 21.48 -6.80 57.92
N ARG A 8 21.97 -7.81 57.17
CA ARG A 8 21.47 -8.15 55.82
C ARG A 8 20.16 -8.90 55.99
N VAL A 9 19.09 -8.40 55.38
CA VAL A 9 17.85 -9.19 55.22
C VAL A 9 18.11 -10.16 54.06
N ARG A 10 18.05 -11.46 54.37
CA ARG A 10 18.00 -12.55 53.38
C ARG A 10 16.58 -12.54 52.80
N GLY A 11 16.48 -12.44 51.48
CA GLY A 11 15.20 -12.46 50.77
C GLY A 11 14.53 -13.82 50.85
N ASP A 12 13.20 -13.80 50.80
CA ASP A 12 12.38 -14.94 50.42
C ASP A 12 12.43 -15.04 48.87
N PRO A 13 12.76 -16.20 48.28
CA PRO A 13 12.84 -16.39 46.83
C PRO A 13 11.45 -16.61 46.18
N ARG A 14 10.36 -16.24 46.85
CA ARG A 14 9.04 -16.15 46.23
C ARG A 14 8.99 -14.98 45.25
N LEU A 15 9.22 -15.28 43.98
CA LEU A 15 8.96 -14.37 42.87
C LEU A 15 7.49 -13.94 42.95
N SER A 16 7.27 -12.63 42.94
CA SER A 16 5.98 -11.97 43.22
C SER A 16 4.91 -12.16 42.14
N PHE A 17 4.94 -13.26 41.40
CA PHE A 17 4.06 -13.51 40.26
C PHE A 17 3.63 -14.97 40.07
N TYR A 18 4.15 -15.96 40.80
CA TYR A 18 3.93 -17.35 40.39
C TYR A 18 4.07 -18.34 41.55
N ASP A 19 2.95 -18.74 42.14
CA ASP A 19 2.78 -20.11 42.68
C ASP A 19 1.65 -20.77 41.87
N ASP A 20 2.02 -21.00 40.62
CA ASP A 20 1.63 -22.08 39.73
C ASP A 20 0.48 -23.01 40.18
N ILE A 21 -0.64 -22.91 39.46
CA ILE A 21 -1.48 -24.01 38.98
C ILE A 21 -1.65 -25.21 39.94
N GLY A 22 -2.69 -25.13 40.77
CA GLY A 22 -3.29 -26.24 41.49
C GLY A 22 -4.81 -26.14 41.45
N ASN A 23 -5.43 -26.91 40.57
CA ASN A 23 -6.87 -27.09 40.39
C ASN A 23 -7.66 -27.18 41.72
N GLY A 24 -8.59 -26.24 41.94
CA GLY A 24 -9.56 -26.27 43.02
C GLY A 24 -10.50 -25.07 42.98
N SER A 25 -11.59 -25.22 42.22
CA SER A 25 -12.91 -24.58 42.36
C SER A 25 -12.98 -23.34 43.26
N ASP A 26 -13.22 -22.17 42.69
CA ASP A 26 -14.40 -21.37 43.08
C ASP A 26 -14.69 -20.30 42.00
N GLU A 27 -15.97 -20.25 41.68
CA GLU A 27 -16.64 -19.35 40.76
C GLU A 27 -16.45 -17.91 41.23
N ASP A 28 -15.92 -17.02 40.38
CA ASP A 28 -16.24 -15.59 40.47
C ASP A 28 -16.00 -14.91 39.12
N GLU A 29 -17.14 -14.69 38.48
CA GLU A 29 -17.43 -13.84 37.33
C GLU A 29 -16.96 -12.40 37.61
N PHE A 30 -15.74 -12.03 37.20
CA PHE A 30 -15.28 -10.64 37.24
C PHE A 30 -15.18 -10.06 35.84
N GLU A 31 -16.19 -9.24 35.54
CA GLU A 31 -16.32 -8.35 34.39
C GLU A 31 -14.97 -7.75 33.96
N ASN A 32 -14.65 -7.94 32.68
CA ASN A 32 -13.56 -7.29 31.98
C ASN A 32 -13.89 -5.80 31.78
N GLN A 33 -13.88 -5.04 32.87
CA GLN A 33 -13.91 -3.59 32.80
C GLN A 33 -12.53 -3.13 32.34
N GLU A 34 -12.47 -2.66 31.10
CA GLU A 34 -11.34 -1.92 30.53
C GLU A 34 -11.00 -0.75 31.45
N THR A 35 -10.11 -1.00 32.41
CA THR A 35 -9.51 0.04 33.21
C THR A 35 -8.54 0.77 32.31
N GLN A 36 -9.04 1.82 31.64
CA GLN A 36 -8.19 2.87 31.10
C GLN A 36 -7.35 3.41 32.27
N LYS A 37 -6.15 2.86 32.41
CA LYS A 37 -5.17 3.29 33.40
C LYS A 37 -4.81 4.73 33.04
N LYS A 38 -5.47 5.68 33.70
CA LYS A 38 -5.06 7.10 33.69
C LYS A 38 -3.58 7.11 34.07
N GLN A 39 -2.73 7.41 33.10
CA GLN A 39 -1.28 7.38 33.29
C GLN A 39 -0.94 8.38 34.39
N LEU A 40 -0.47 7.88 35.52
CA LEU A 40 0.17 8.71 36.55
C LEU A 40 1.33 9.43 35.89
N GLY A 41 1.26 10.76 35.90
CA GLY A 41 1.98 11.63 34.96
C GLY A 41 3.50 11.53 35.08
N LYS A 42 4.14 11.25 33.94
CA LYS A 42 5.51 11.71 33.68
C LYS A 42 5.45 13.23 33.44
N ASP A 43 6.52 13.95 33.75
CA ASP A 43 6.58 15.39 33.52
C ASP A 43 6.13 15.75 32.09
N PRO A 44 5.13 16.63 31.92
CA PRO A 44 4.56 16.95 30.60
C PRO A 44 5.53 17.76 29.71
N THR A 45 6.64 18.21 30.27
CA THR A 45 7.72 18.92 29.56
C THR A 45 8.75 17.97 28.95
N VAL A 46 8.71 16.68 29.27
CA VAL A 46 9.64 15.69 28.70
C VAL A 46 9.05 15.14 27.41
N GLU A 47 9.82 15.23 26.33
CA GLU A 47 9.44 14.70 25.03
C GLU A 47 9.32 13.16 25.10
N THR A 48 8.09 12.64 24.95
CA THR A 48 7.81 11.19 24.99
C THR A 48 7.49 10.62 23.59
N SER A 49 7.79 11.37 22.53
CA SER A 49 7.59 10.98 21.13
C SER A 49 8.31 9.68 20.76
N PHE A 50 9.45 9.40 21.40
CA PHE A 50 10.26 8.19 21.18
C PHE A 50 9.72 6.93 21.88
N LEU A 51 8.76 7.06 22.81
CA LEU A 51 8.18 5.88 23.44
C LEU A 51 7.18 5.22 22.49
N PRO A 52 7.22 3.88 22.33
CA PRO A 52 6.20 3.15 21.60
C PRO A 52 4.83 3.43 22.19
N ASP A 53 3.98 4.06 21.41
CA ASP A 53 2.65 4.49 21.81
C ASP A 53 1.65 3.93 20.81
N ARG A 54 0.92 2.90 21.26
CA ARG A 54 0.01 2.13 20.41
C ARG A 54 -1.17 2.97 19.90
N GLU A 55 -1.57 4.00 20.63
CA GLU A 55 -2.66 4.89 20.23
C GLU A 55 -2.15 5.85 19.13
N ARG A 56 -0.99 6.48 19.33
CA ARG A 56 -0.36 7.34 18.31
C ARG A 56 -0.06 6.58 17.02
N GLU A 57 0.50 5.37 17.13
CA GLU A 57 0.77 4.52 15.97
C GLU A 57 -0.51 4.13 15.22
N ALA A 58 -1.63 3.92 15.93
CA ALA A 58 -2.91 3.62 15.31
C ALA A 58 -3.51 4.83 14.59
N GLU A 59 -3.39 6.03 15.16
CA GLU A 59 -3.80 7.28 14.53
C GLU A 59 -2.96 7.55 13.25
N GLU A 60 -1.64 7.42 13.33
CA GLU A 60 -0.74 7.57 12.17
C GLU A 60 -1.06 6.54 11.08
N GLN A 61 -1.38 5.30 11.44
CA GLN A 61 -1.80 4.28 10.48
C GLN A 61 -3.13 4.63 9.81
N ALA A 62 -4.12 5.09 10.58
CA ALA A 62 -5.40 5.52 10.02
C ALA A 62 -5.24 6.71 9.05
N GLU A 63 -4.37 7.67 9.38
CA GLU A 63 -4.04 8.77 8.47
C GLU A 63 -3.35 8.28 7.18
N ARG A 64 -2.39 7.35 7.28
CA ARG A 64 -1.73 6.74 6.12
C ARG A 64 -2.72 6.01 5.23
N GLU A 65 -3.63 5.23 5.81
CA GLU A 65 -4.66 4.52 5.06
C GLU A 65 -5.61 5.50 4.35
N ARG A 66 -6.04 6.57 5.04
CA ARG A 66 -6.86 7.62 4.45
C ARG A 66 -6.17 8.28 3.26
N LEU A 67 -4.90 8.67 3.41
CA LEU A 67 -4.12 9.29 2.33
C LEU A 67 -3.92 8.32 1.16
N LYS A 68 -3.67 7.04 1.44
CA LYS A 68 -3.56 6.00 0.40
C LYS A 68 -4.85 5.84 -0.38
N MET A 69 -6.01 5.87 0.28
CA MET A 69 -7.32 5.82 -0.39
C MET A 69 -7.56 7.05 -1.26
N GLN A 70 -7.26 8.25 -0.75
CA GLN A 70 -7.38 9.49 -1.51
C GLN A 70 -6.50 9.46 -2.75
N TRP A 71 -5.22 9.12 -2.59
CA TRP A 71 -4.27 8.95 -3.68
C TRP A 71 -4.75 7.94 -4.72
N SER A 72 -5.25 6.77 -4.27
CA SER A 72 -5.73 5.73 -5.19
C SER A 72 -6.91 6.20 -6.03
N ARG A 73 -7.84 6.96 -5.44
CA ARG A 73 -8.99 7.55 -6.14
C ARG A 73 -8.54 8.60 -7.16
N GLU A 74 -7.61 9.47 -6.78
CA GLU A 74 -7.04 10.47 -7.69
C GLU A 74 -6.32 9.81 -8.86
N GLN A 75 -5.52 8.77 -8.60
CA GLN A 75 -4.87 7.98 -9.64
C GLN A 75 -5.88 7.32 -10.58
N GLU A 76 -6.98 6.77 -10.05
CA GLU A 76 -8.03 6.17 -10.86
C GLU A 76 -8.74 7.20 -11.73
N LEU A 77 -9.01 8.40 -11.22
CA LEU A 77 -9.58 9.50 -11.98
C LEU A 77 -8.66 9.91 -13.14
N ILE A 78 -7.39 10.18 -12.84
CA ILE A 78 -6.39 10.56 -13.86
C ILE A 78 -6.25 9.46 -14.91
N ARG A 79 -6.25 8.20 -14.48
CA ARG A 79 -6.17 7.03 -15.35
C ARG A 79 -7.35 6.93 -16.31
N ASN A 80 -8.55 7.29 -15.85
CA ASN A 80 -9.78 7.21 -16.64
C ASN A 80 -10.03 8.41 -17.55
N GLU A 81 -9.21 9.46 -17.48
CA GLU A 81 -9.36 10.61 -18.37
C GLU A 81 -9.23 10.19 -19.85
N PRO A 82 -10.20 10.57 -20.70
CA PRO A 82 -10.14 10.29 -22.12
C PRO A 82 -9.03 11.13 -22.78
N LEU A 83 -8.24 10.47 -23.62
CA LEU A 83 -7.10 11.00 -24.35
C LEU A 83 -7.27 10.71 -25.84
N SER A 84 -7.31 11.77 -26.64
CA SER A 84 -7.29 11.65 -28.10
C SER A 84 -5.84 11.60 -28.58
N ILE A 85 -5.45 10.50 -29.22
CA ILE A 85 -4.11 10.30 -29.77
C ILE A 85 -4.19 10.33 -31.29
N THR A 86 -3.44 11.24 -31.91
CA THR A 86 -3.19 11.22 -33.35
C THR A 86 -1.96 10.36 -33.63
N TYR A 87 -2.13 9.32 -34.45
CA TYR A 87 -1.07 8.40 -34.82
C TYR A 87 -0.94 8.31 -36.34
N SER A 88 0.18 7.77 -36.80
CA SER A 88 0.37 7.43 -38.22
C SER A 88 0.67 5.94 -38.31
N TYR A 89 -0.13 5.21 -39.08
CA TYR A 89 0.22 3.87 -39.52
C TYR A 89 1.16 3.97 -40.72
N TRP A 90 2.17 3.10 -40.77
CA TRP A 90 3.20 3.10 -41.80
C TRP A 90 3.25 1.74 -42.50
N ASP A 91 2.85 1.72 -43.77
CA ASP A 91 2.91 0.56 -44.67
C ASP A 91 3.78 0.83 -45.92
N GLY A 92 4.61 1.88 -45.86
CA GLY A 92 5.28 2.48 -47.02
C GLY A 92 4.61 3.79 -47.47
N THR A 93 3.35 4.00 -47.05
CA THR A 93 2.65 5.29 -47.15
C THR A 93 2.20 5.71 -45.75
N GLY A 94 2.22 7.00 -45.45
CA GLY A 94 1.83 7.51 -44.12
C GLY A 94 0.32 7.68 -43.98
N HIS A 95 -0.32 6.88 -43.14
CA HIS A 95 -1.77 6.96 -42.87
C HIS A 95 -2.05 7.58 -41.50
N ARG A 96 -2.30 8.90 -41.48
CA ARG A 96 -2.63 9.64 -40.25
C ARG A 96 -4.07 9.40 -39.81
N ARG A 97 -4.27 9.03 -38.54
CA ARG A 97 -5.58 8.83 -37.91
C ARG A 97 -5.59 9.34 -36.49
N ALA A 98 -6.80 9.50 -35.95
CA ALA A 98 -7.01 9.77 -34.54
C ALA A 98 -7.82 8.63 -33.91
N ILE A 99 -7.52 8.35 -32.64
CA ILE A 99 -8.26 7.40 -31.82
C ILE A 99 -8.41 7.97 -30.40
N GLN A 100 -9.55 7.69 -29.77
CA GLN A 100 -9.77 8.03 -28.37
C GLN A 100 -9.49 6.80 -27.50
N VAL A 101 -8.58 6.95 -26.54
CA VAL A 101 -8.22 5.94 -25.53
C VAL A 101 -8.23 6.59 -24.14
N ARG A 102 -8.11 5.83 -23.06
CA ARG A 102 -7.91 6.41 -21.72
C ARG A 102 -6.43 6.48 -21.39
N LYS A 103 -6.02 7.42 -20.53
CA LYS A 103 -4.62 7.54 -20.07
C LYS A 103 -4.08 6.27 -19.42
N GLY A 104 -4.96 5.47 -18.82
CA GLY A 104 -4.63 4.20 -18.20
C GLY A 104 -4.49 3.00 -19.10
N ASP A 105 -4.95 3.10 -20.34
CA ASP A 105 -4.92 1.98 -21.26
C ASP A 105 -3.45 1.68 -21.60
N SER A 106 -3.10 0.41 -21.59
CA SER A 106 -1.76 -0.04 -21.95
C SER A 106 -1.49 0.20 -23.45
N ILE A 107 -0.21 0.29 -23.83
CA ILE A 107 0.15 0.43 -25.25
C ILE A 107 -0.35 -0.76 -26.07
N GLY A 108 -0.40 -1.96 -25.49
CA GLY A 108 -0.98 -3.14 -26.13
C GLY A 108 -2.47 -2.99 -26.42
N GLU A 109 -3.25 -2.40 -25.50
CA GLU A 109 -4.67 -2.09 -25.72
C GLU A 109 -4.86 -1.02 -26.79
N PHE A 110 -4.01 0.02 -26.77
CA PHE A 110 -3.99 1.04 -27.82
C PHE A 110 -3.74 0.41 -29.20
N LEU A 111 -2.71 -0.43 -29.34
CA LEU A 111 -2.39 -1.10 -30.60
C LEU A 111 -3.51 -2.06 -31.05
N ARG A 112 -4.18 -2.74 -30.12
CA ARG A 112 -5.35 -3.56 -30.42
C ARG A 112 -6.52 -2.71 -30.96
N ALA A 113 -6.77 -1.55 -30.35
CA ALA A 113 -7.82 -0.64 -30.80
C ALA A 113 -7.50 -0.05 -32.18
N VAL A 114 -6.24 0.31 -32.43
CA VAL A 114 -5.73 0.73 -33.75
C VAL A 114 -5.90 -0.38 -34.78
N GLN A 115 -5.55 -1.62 -34.44
CA GLN A 115 -5.72 -2.77 -35.32
C GLN A 115 -7.19 -2.94 -35.75
N GLN A 116 -8.13 -2.84 -34.81
CA GLN A 116 -9.57 -2.95 -35.09
C GLN A 116 -10.07 -1.81 -36.00
N GLN A 117 -9.58 -0.58 -35.79
CA GLN A 117 -9.90 0.58 -36.62
C GLN A 117 -9.38 0.42 -38.07
N LEU A 118 -8.23 -0.22 -38.25
CA LEU A 118 -7.57 -0.40 -39.56
C LEU A 118 -7.94 -1.70 -40.28
N ALA A 119 -8.42 -2.72 -39.56
CA ALA A 119 -8.83 -4.02 -40.11
C ALA A 119 -9.85 -3.99 -41.28
N PRO A 120 -10.78 -3.01 -41.40
CA PRO A 120 -11.63 -2.92 -42.59
C PRO A 120 -10.91 -2.38 -43.83
N GLU A 121 -9.86 -1.59 -43.66
CA GLU A 121 -9.21 -0.86 -44.75
C GLU A 121 -7.92 -1.56 -45.22
N PHE A 122 -7.19 -2.18 -44.30
CA PHE A 122 -5.92 -2.83 -44.57
C PHE A 122 -6.01 -4.33 -44.31
N ARG A 123 -5.91 -5.13 -45.39
CA ARG A 123 -5.97 -6.60 -45.29
C ARG A 123 -4.81 -7.17 -44.49
N GLU A 124 -3.65 -6.54 -44.54
CA GLU A 124 -2.44 -6.93 -43.82
C GLU A 124 -2.63 -6.83 -42.31
N VAL A 125 -3.20 -5.72 -41.83
CA VAL A 125 -3.46 -5.46 -40.41
C VAL A 125 -4.48 -6.44 -39.82
N ARG A 126 -5.36 -6.99 -40.65
CA ARG A 126 -6.35 -8.00 -40.22
C ARG A 126 -5.69 -9.32 -39.79
N THR A 127 -4.62 -9.71 -40.47
CA THR A 127 -3.90 -10.98 -40.18
C THR A 127 -2.78 -10.81 -39.17
N THR A 128 -2.27 -9.58 -39.02
CA THR A 128 -1.16 -9.26 -38.11
C THR A 128 -1.64 -9.24 -36.66
N SER A 129 -0.89 -9.83 -35.74
CA SER A 129 -1.15 -9.77 -34.31
C SER A 129 -0.60 -8.48 -33.71
N VAL A 130 -1.09 -8.08 -32.53
CA VAL A 130 -0.57 -6.91 -31.81
C VAL A 130 0.94 -7.05 -31.51
N GLU A 131 1.43 -8.27 -31.34
CA GLU A 131 2.85 -8.56 -31.07
C GLU A 131 3.77 -8.18 -32.23
N ASN A 132 3.25 -8.20 -33.46
CA ASN A 132 3.98 -7.86 -34.67
C ASN A 132 3.91 -6.36 -35.02
N LEU A 133 3.19 -5.56 -34.24
CA LEU A 133 3.12 -4.11 -34.40
C LEU A 133 4.18 -3.44 -33.53
N LEU A 134 4.70 -2.31 -33.98
CA LEU A 134 5.67 -1.52 -33.24
C LEU A 134 5.06 -0.15 -32.91
N TYR A 135 5.17 0.27 -31.65
CA TYR A 135 4.87 1.63 -31.27
C TYR A 135 6.15 2.46 -31.24
N VAL A 136 6.22 3.45 -32.12
CA VAL A 136 7.32 4.42 -32.21
C VAL A 136 6.79 5.79 -31.81
N LYS A 137 7.37 6.37 -30.76
CA LYS A 137 7.07 7.73 -30.32
C LYS A 137 8.35 8.56 -30.45
N GLU A 138 8.33 9.52 -31.38
CA GLU A 138 9.52 10.30 -31.73
C GLU A 138 10.65 9.33 -32.10
N ASP A 139 11.72 9.27 -31.31
CA ASP A 139 12.87 8.38 -31.52
C ASP A 139 12.85 7.15 -30.60
N LEU A 140 11.79 6.95 -29.81
CA LEU A 140 11.66 5.87 -28.85
C LEU A 140 10.73 4.76 -29.35
N ILE A 141 11.26 3.55 -29.38
CA ILE A 141 10.47 2.34 -29.53
C ILE A 141 10.04 1.89 -28.13
N ILE A 142 8.74 1.88 -27.87
CA ILE A 142 8.22 1.44 -26.57
C ILE A 142 7.73 0.00 -26.67
N PRO A 143 8.28 -0.93 -25.86
CA PRO A 143 7.79 -2.28 -25.80
C PRO A 143 6.35 -2.32 -25.28
N HIS A 144 5.49 -3.06 -25.97
CA HIS A 144 4.08 -3.23 -25.63
C HIS A 144 3.72 -4.65 -25.18
N VAL A 145 4.63 -5.60 -25.40
CA VAL A 145 4.55 -6.96 -24.86
C VAL A 145 5.10 -6.98 -23.44
N CYS A 146 4.22 -6.90 -22.45
CA CYS A 146 4.57 -7.15 -21.06
C CYS A 146 4.90 -8.64 -20.90
N LYS A 147 6.18 -8.97 -20.78
CA LYS A 147 6.60 -10.30 -20.32
C LYS A 147 6.39 -10.33 -18.81
N VAL A 148 5.34 -11.03 -18.38
CA VAL A 148 5.11 -11.41 -16.97
C VAL A 148 6.13 -12.48 -16.58
#